data_AF-A0A913XTZ1-F1
#
_entry.id   AF-A0A913XTZ1-F1
#
_cell.length_a   1.000
_cell.length_b   1.000
_cell.length_c   1.000
_cell.angle_alpha   90.00
_cell.angle_beta   90.00
_cell.angle_gamma   90.00
#
_symmetry.space_group_name_H-M   'P 1'
#
loop_
_entity.id
_entity.type
_entity.pdbx_description
1 polymer ?
#
loop_
_entity_poly.entity_id
_entity_poly.type
_entity_poly.pdbx_seq_one_letter_code
_entity_poly.pdbx_strand_id
1 'polypeptide(L)'
;MGQFHGILLRRNPKSRDALQTFTDLDNLPPELAVAVLSNLNATDLCLAACVWEHLANNNLLWMSLCRTTWRYSSAYKAMHKSNMTYKSLYLLLDDGTCLFNVLPKEGILFLIKNNIIKDTVKDITLFINGATVLRADAVRDYLKERRDVLDELVSLQSYTGMFLPEALRKFFDLIQPPEARNEYLDTLLELFSRRYLRCNPGCELSQDTVFILCNSLLLLSVDLSSPKVKNKMTKREFIKNLRGVVHPTSVDFIGDLYDDIYLRGHVAVPKSKCLQSQTFPCVRPYGNIFLTV
;
A
#
# COMPACT_ATOMS: atom_id res chain seq x y z
N MET A 1 -19.26 21.15 61.47
CA MET A 1 -20.64 21.64 61.28
C MET A 1 -20.59 22.93 60.48
N GLY A 2 -20.79 22.86 59.17
CA GLY A 2 -20.76 24.00 58.26
C GLY A 2 -21.36 23.59 56.93
N GLN A 3 -22.69 23.71 56.81
CA GLN A 3 -23.46 23.35 55.61
C GLN A 3 -23.37 24.49 54.59
N PHE A 4 -22.64 24.26 53.50
CA PHE A 4 -22.63 25.15 52.33
C PHE A 4 -23.90 24.92 51.49
N HIS A 5 -24.64 26.01 51.27
CA HIS A 5 -25.79 26.07 50.38
C HIS A 5 -25.38 25.77 48.94
N GLY A 6 -25.86 24.66 48.39
CA GLY A 6 -25.78 24.35 46.98
C GLY A 6 -26.68 25.29 46.17
N ILE A 7 -26.06 26.15 45.35
CA ILE A 7 -26.74 26.96 44.35
C ILE A 7 -27.34 26.00 43.31
N LEU A 8 -28.64 25.74 43.43
CA LEU A 8 -29.44 25.11 42.38
C LEU A 8 -29.50 26.06 41.17
N LEU A 9 -28.58 25.86 40.22
CA LEU A 9 -28.71 26.43 38.88
C LEU A 9 -29.97 25.83 38.24
N ARG A 10 -31.02 26.64 38.24
CA ARG A 10 -32.32 26.45 37.61
C ARG A 10 -32.12 25.98 36.16
N ARG A 11 -32.35 24.69 35.89
CA ARG A 11 -32.38 24.11 34.55
C ARG A 11 -33.44 24.85 33.73
N ASN A 12 -32.98 25.66 32.77
CA ASN A 12 -33.85 26.35 31.83
C ASN A 12 -34.47 25.31 30.88
N PRO A 13 -35.81 25.14 30.80
CA PRO A 13 -36.42 24.09 29.98
C PRO A 13 -36.39 24.37 28.48
N LYS A 14 -35.91 25.55 28.05
CA LYS A 14 -36.04 26.06 26.68
C LYS A 14 -34.77 26.01 25.82
N SER A 15 -33.78 25.20 26.20
CA SER A 15 -32.55 25.03 25.39
C SER A 15 -32.33 23.60 24.88
N ARG A 16 -33.36 22.75 24.87
CA ARG A 16 -33.28 21.38 24.33
C ARG A 16 -33.72 21.26 22.87
N ASP A 17 -34.43 22.25 22.33
CA ASP A 17 -35.10 22.12 21.02
C ASP A 17 -34.29 22.67 19.83
N ALA A 18 -32.98 22.86 19.98
CA ALA A 18 -32.10 23.35 18.91
C ALA A 18 -30.82 22.52 18.72
N LEU A 19 -30.78 21.29 19.26
CA LEU A 19 -29.99 20.24 18.62
C LEU A 19 -30.82 19.80 17.43
N GLN A 20 -30.52 20.38 16.27
CA GLN A 20 -31.12 20.01 14.98
C GLN A 20 -31.26 18.49 14.96
N THR A 21 -32.51 18.02 15.03
CA THR A 21 -32.82 16.60 14.94
C THR A 21 -32.32 16.17 13.58
N PHE A 22 -31.19 15.46 13.51
CA PHE A 22 -30.71 14.93 12.26
C PHE A 22 -31.86 14.12 11.66
N THR A 23 -32.28 14.50 10.45
CA THR A 23 -33.31 13.77 9.72
C THR A 23 -32.84 12.32 9.59
N ASP A 24 -33.69 11.38 10.01
CA ASP A 24 -33.41 9.96 9.86
C ASP A 24 -33.09 9.65 8.38
N LEU A 25 -32.07 8.81 8.12
CA LEU A 25 -31.67 8.49 6.75
C LEU A 25 -32.77 7.80 5.96
N ASP A 26 -33.65 7.07 6.64
CA ASP A 26 -34.83 6.43 6.03
C ASP A 26 -35.83 7.45 5.46
N ASN A 27 -35.79 8.71 5.94
CA ASN A 27 -36.64 9.78 5.44
C ASN A 27 -36.00 10.56 4.28
N LEU A 28 -34.76 10.23 3.89
CA LEU A 28 -34.09 10.84 2.75
C LEU A 28 -34.32 10.01 1.47
N PRO A 29 -34.25 10.65 0.28
CA PRO A 29 -34.09 9.93 -0.97
C PRO A 29 -32.95 8.90 -0.87
N PRO A 30 -33.13 7.68 -1.40
CA PRO A 30 -32.16 6.60 -1.24
C PRO A 30 -30.78 6.94 -1.81
N GLU A 31 -30.71 7.77 -2.86
CA GLU A 31 -29.43 8.22 -3.41
C GLU A 31 -28.64 9.07 -2.41
N LEU A 32 -29.32 9.92 -1.64
CA LEU A 32 -28.69 10.78 -0.64
C LEU A 32 -28.27 9.98 0.59
N ALA A 33 -29.10 9.04 1.04
CA ALA A 33 -28.75 8.15 2.14
C ALA A 33 -27.51 7.30 1.81
N VAL A 34 -27.47 6.72 0.60
CA VAL A 34 -26.30 5.97 0.10
C VAL A 34 -25.07 6.88 -0.04
N ALA A 35 -25.23 8.11 -0.52
CA ALA A 35 -24.11 9.07 -0.60
C ALA A 35 -23.52 9.37 0.78
N VAL A 36 -24.34 9.56 1.81
CA VAL A 36 -23.87 9.75 3.20
C VAL A 36 -23.12 8.51 3.67
N LEU A 37 -23.72 7.32 3.53
CA LEU A 37 -23.13 6.05 3.98
C LEU A 37 -21.86 5.65 3.21
N SER A 38 -21.68 6.13 1.98
CA SER A 38 -20.48 5.85 1.17
C SER A 38 -19.18 6.43 1.74
N ASN A 39 -19.28 7.38 2.67
CA ASN A 39 -18.11 7.94 3.38
C ASN A 39 -17.68 7.11 4.59
N LEU A 40 -18.47 6.09 4.97
CA LEU A 40 -18.19 5.23 6.10
C LEU A 40 -17.21 4.12 5.72
N ASN A 41 -16.30 3.78 6.63
CA ASN A 41 -15.50 2.56 6.50
C ASN A 41 -16.37 1.33 6.82
N ALA A 42 -15.85 0.12 6.61
CA ALA A 42 -16.61 -1.11 6.86
C ALA A 42 -17.08 -1.25 8.33
N THR A 43 -16.30 -0.71 9.29
CA THR A 43 -16.58 -0.66 10.74
C THR A 43 -17.63 0.37 11.16
N ASP A 44 -17.85 1.39 10.35
CA ASP A 44 -18.96 2.28 10.61
C ASP A 44 -20.20 1.81 9.86
N LEU A 45 -20.01 1.18 8.69
CA LEU A 45 -21.12 0.71 7.85
C LEU A 45 -21.86 -0.48 8.48
N CYS A 46 -21.16 -1.45 9.06
CA CYS A 46 -21.85 -2.55 9.73
C CYS A 46 -22.43 -2.13 11.10
N LEU A 47 -21.96 -1.04 11.75
CA LEU A 47 -22.64 -0.44 12.90
C LEU A 47 -23.90 0.30 12.46
N ALA A 48 -23.81 1.04 11.36
CA ALA A 48 -24.95 1.68 10.71
C ALA A 48 -26.03 0.66 10.33
N ALA A 49 -25.66 -0.56 9.94
CA ALA A 49 -26.61 -1.64 9.65
C ALA A 49 -27.45 -2.10 10.86
N CYS A 50 -27.05 -1.81 12.10
CA CYS A 50 -27.88 -2.06 13.28
C CYS A 50 -29.08 -1.12 13.39
N VAL A 51 -29.05 0.01 12.68
CA VAL A 51 -30.11 1.03 12.66
C VAL A 51 -30.77 1.08 11.28
N TRP A 52 -29.96 1.11 10.22
CA TRP A 52 -30.37 1.23 8.82
C TRP A 52 -29.98 -0.03 8.03
N GLU A 53 -30.57 -1.17 8.37
CA GLU A 53 -30.18 -2.49 7.83
C GLU A 53 -30.18 -2.52 6.29
N HIS A 54 -31.24 -2.03 5.66
CA HIS A 54 -31.42 -2.09 4.21
C HIS A 54 -30.51 -1.10 3.45
N LEU A 55 -30.21 0.06 4.03
CA LEU A 55 -29.34 1.08 3.43
C LEU A 55 -27.86 0.70 3.60
N ALA A 56 -27.46 0.27 4.79
CA ALA A 56 -26.06 -0.02 5.09
C ALA A 56 -25.57 -1.37 4.51
N ASN A 57 -26.47 -2.32 4.27
CA ASN A 57 -26.15 -3.57 3.57
C ASN A 57 -26.27 -3.46 2.03
N ASN A 58 -26.40 -2.24 1.49
CA ASN A 58 -26.52 -2.02 0.06
C ASN A 58 -25.28 -2.55 -0.69
N ASN A 59 -25.51 -3.41 -1.69
CA ASN A 59 -24.44 -4.05 -2.46
C ASN A 59 -23.51 -3.06 -3.18
N LEU A 60 -24.00 -1.88 -3.60
CA LEU A 60 -23.17 -0.87 -4.27
C LEU A 60 -22.16 -0.23 -3.32
N LEU A 61 -22.55 0.00 -2.05
CA LEU A 61 -21.64 0.50 -1.01
C LEU A 61 -20.49 -0.47 -0.79
N TRP A 62 -20.82 -1.73 -0.53
CA TRP A 62 -19.82 -2.77 -0.31
C TRP A 62 -18.99 -3.09 -1.56
N MET A 63 -19.57 -2.97 -2.77
CA MET A 63 -18.81 -3.08 -4.02
C MET A 63 -17.80 -1.96 -4.17
N SER A 64 -18.20 -0.71 -3.87
CA SER A 64 -17.31 0.44 -3.90
C SER A 64 -16.16 0.24 -2.92
N LEU A 65 -16.46 -0.07 -1.65
CA LEU A 65 -15.47 -0.37 -0.62
C LEU A 65 -14.51 -1.49 -1.01
N CYS A 66 -15.04 -2.59 -1.58
CA CYS A 66 -14.22 -3.67 -2.13
C CYS A 66 -13.21 -3.14 -3.15
N ARG A 67 -13.68 -2.41 -4.18
CA ARG A 67 -12.85 -1.98 -5.31
C ARG A 67 -11.89 -0.84 -4.98
N THR A 68 -12.21 -0.03 -3.98
CA THR A 68 -11.29 1.00 -3.48
C THR A 68 -10.14 0.39 -2.68
N THR A 69 -10.42 -0.65 -1.89
CA THR A 69 -9.44 -1.30 -1.01
C THR A 69 -8.63 -2.37 -1.74
N TRP A 70 -9.28 -3.16 -2.59
CA TRP A 70 -8.69 -4.17 -3.46
C TRP A 70 -9.11 -3.90 -4.91
N ARG A 71 -8.25 -3.24 -5.68
CA ARG A 71 -8.56 -2.91 -7.08
C ARG A 71 -8.74 -4.15 -7.96
N TYR A 72 -8.19 -5.29 -7.54
CA TYR A 72 -8.26 -6.55 -8.27
C TYR A 72 -8.66 -7.70 -7.36
N SER A 73 -9.62 -8.51 -7.82
CA SER A 73 -9.94 -9.83 -7.30
C SER A 73 -10.59 -10.63 -8.42
N SER A 74 -10.22 -11.90 -8.57
CA SER A 74 -10.82 -12.77 -9.58
C SER A 74 -12.31 -13.00 -9.32
N ALA A 75 -12.73 -12.95 -8.06
CA ALA A 75 -14.13 -13.08 -7.64
C ALA A 75 -15.04 -12.00 -8.22
N TYR A 76 -14.55 -10.78 -8.50
CA TYR A 76 -15.36 -9.70 -9.08
C TYR A 76 -16.03 -10.09 -10.40
N LYS A 77 -15.39 -10.96 -11.20
CA LYS A 77 -15.97 -11.48 -12.44
C LYS A 77 -17.02 -12.57 -12.21
N ALA A 78 -16.91 -13.28 -11.08
CA ALA A 78 -17.80 -14.37 -10.70
C ALA A 78 -19.03 -13.89 -9.90
N MET A 79 -19.03 -12.64 -9.40
CA MET A 79 -20.11 -12.09 -8.57
C MET A 79 -21.50 -12.16 -9.20
N HIS A 80 -21.63 -12.00 -10.52
CA HIS A 80 -22.92 -12.11 -11.20
C HIS A 80 -23.45 -13.56 -11.30
N LYS A 81 -22.57 -14.55 -11.09
CA LYS A 81 -22.90 -15.99 -11.18
C LYS A 81 -23.02 -16.64 -9.81
N SER A 82 -22.48 -16.02 -8.77
CA SER A 82 -22.55 -16.51 -7.40
C SER A 82 -23.72 -15.87 -6.64
N ASN A 83 -24.26 -16.56 -5.65
CA ASN A 83 -25.26 -16.01 -4.72
C ASN A 83 -24.59 -15.20 -3.58
N MET A 84 -23.40 -14.65 -3.80
CA MET A 84 -22.60 -13.98 -2.77
C MET A 84 -22.83 -12.47 -2.81
N THR A 85 -22.98 -11.86 -1.64
CA THR A 85 -23.07 -10.40 -1.51
C THR A 85 -21.70 -9.75 -1.50
N TYR A 86 -21.61 -8.47 -1.90
CA TYR A 86 -20.34 -7.74 -1.80
C TYR A 86 -19.88 -7.55 -0.35
N LYS A 87 -20.80 -7.54 0.61
CA LYS A 87 -20.48 -7.54 2.05
C LYS A 87 -19.75 -8.82 2.44
N SER A 88 -20.29 -9.99 2.07
CA SER A 88 -19.63 -11.27 2.32
C SER A 88 -18.27 -11.36 1.64
N LEU A 89 -18.16 -10.88 0.40
CA LEU A 89 -16.88 -10.82 -0.32
C LEU A 89 -15.87 -9.90 0.39
N TYR A 90 -16.31 -8.74 0.86
CA TYR A 90 -15.47 -7.81 1.60
C TYR A 90 -14.87 -8.47 2.85
N LEU A 91 -15.70 -9.17 3.63
CA LEU A 91 -15.24 -9.85 4.85
C LEU A 91 -14.18 -10.93 4.51
N LEU A 92 -14.39 -11.72 3.45
CA LEU A 92 -13.40 -12.72 3.01
C LEU A 92 -12.09 -12.08 2.52
N LEU A 93 -12.17 -10.97 1.78
CA LEU A 93 -11.00 -10.21 1.33
C LEU A 93 -10.21 -9.65 2.52
N ASP A 94 -10.94 -9.13 3.51
CA ASP A 94 -10.40 -8.54 4.72
C ASP A 94 -9.72 -9.60 5.60
N ASP A 95 -10.36 -10.75 5.83
CA ASP A 95 -9.78 -11.88 6.55
C ASP A 95 -8.52 -12.41 5.86
N GLY A 96 -8.56 -12.59 4.53
CA GLY A 96 -7.41 -13.05 3.76
C GLY A 96 -6.24 -12.05 3.78
N THR A 97 -6.54 -10.75 3.80
CA THR A 97 -5.53 -9.68 3.92
C THR A 97 -4.94 -9.61 5.33
N CYS A 98 -5.78 -9.73 6.37
CA CYS A 98 -5.32 -9.88 7.75
C CYS A 98 -4.35 -11.05 7.89
N LEU A 99 -4.74 -12.22 7.36
CA LEU A 99 -3.92 -13.40 7.40
C LEU A 99 -2.64 -13.20 6.60
N PHE A 100 -2.69 -12.61 5.40
CA PHE A 100 -1.50 -12.29 4.61
C PHE A 100 -0.52 -11.39 5.38
N ASN A 101 -1.03 -10.39 6.09
CA ASN A 101 -0.22 -9.45 6.83
C ASN A 101 0.57 -10.11 7.98
N VAL A 102 0.11 -11.25 8.50
CA VAL A 102 0.79 -12.03 9.55
C VAL A 102 1.57 -13.20 8.95
N LEU A 103 0.94 -13.98 8.08
CA LEU A 103 1.43 -15.17 7.40
C LEU A 103 1.14 -15.07 5.89
N PRO A 104 2.05 -14.49 5.09
CA PRO A 104 1.77 -14.16 3.69
C PRO A 104 1.38 -15.37 2.82
N LYS A 105 2.04 -16.52 3.00
CA LYS A 105 1.71 -17.75 2.29
C LYS A 105 0.30 -18.24 2.59
N GLU A 106 -0.05 -18.34 3.88
CA GLU A 106 -1.36 -18.78 4.33
C GLU A 106 -2.48 -17.81 3.90
N GLY A 107 -2.19 -16.51 3.88
CA GLY A 107 -3.14 -15.49 3.38
C GLY A 107 -3.50 -15.71 1.91
N ILE A 108 -2.50 -15.93 1.04
CA ILE A 108 -2.76 -16.24 -0.38
C ILE A 108 -3.50 -17.57 -0.53
N LEU A 109 -3.11 -18.61 0.21
CA LEU A 109 -3.79 -19.91 0.18
C LEU A 109 -5.26 -19.80 0.61
N PHE A 110 -5.54 -19.01 1.65
CA PHE A 110 -6.90 -18.73 2.10
C PHE A 110 -7.72 -18.04 1.00
N LEU A 111 -7.15 -17.02 0.36
CA LEU A 111 -7.82 -16.29 -0.73
C LEU A 111 -8.11 -17.21 -1.93
N ILE A 112 -7.19 -18.12 -2.26
CA ILE A 112 -7.37 -19.12 -3.33
C ILE A 112 -8.48 -20.11 -2.95
N LYS A 113 -8.41 -20.67 -1.73
CA LYS A 113 -9.37 -21.67 -1.24
C LYS A 113 -10.81 -21.14 -1.22
N ASN A 114 -10.98 -19.86 -0.91
CA ASN A 114 -12.29 -19.19 -0.92
C ASN A 114 -12.69 -18.63 -2.31
N ASN A 115 -11.95 -18.96 -3.38
CA ASN A 115 -12.19 -18.50 -4.75
C ASN A 115 -12.17 -16.96 -4.92
N ILE A 116 -11.45 -16.26 -4.03
CA ILE A 116 -11.30 -14.80 -4.07
C ILE A 116 -10.31 -14.40 -5.16
N ILE A 117 -9.23 -15.16 -5.28
CA ILE A 117 -8.24 -15.05 -6.34
C ILE A 117 -8.00 -16.43 -6.95
N LYS A 118 -7.62 -16.50 -8.22
CA LYS A 118 -7.19 -17.77 -8.83
C LYS A 118 -5.74 -18.07 -8.45
N ASP A 119 -5.40 -19.34 -8.43
CA ASP A 119 -4.01 -19.81 -8.27
C ASP A 119 -3.23 -19.63 -9.58
N THR A 120 -3.04 -18.38 -10.00
CA THR A 120 -2.16 -18.03 -11.11
C THR A 120 -1.25 -16.91 -10.68
N VAL A 121 0.00 -16.92 -11.17
CA VAL A 121 0.98 -15.87 -10.87
C VAL A 121 0.41 -14.49 -11.20
N LYS A 122 -0.31 -14.36 -12.31
CA LYS A 122 -0.94 -13.11 -12.75
C LYS A 122 -2.01 -12.63 -11.77
N ASP A 123 -2.93 -13.50 -11.36
CA ASP A 123 -4.01 -13.14 -10.44
C ASP A 123 -3.46 -12.73 -9.07
N ILE A 124 -2.48 -13.46 -8.55
CA ILE A 124 -1.80 -13.14 -7.28
C ILE A 124 -1.07 -11.79 -7.38
N THR A 125 -0.35 -11.56 -8.48
CA THR A 125 0.40 -10.32 -8.72
C THR A 125 -0.54 -9.11 -8.79
N LEU A 126 -1.63 -9.23 -9.56
CA LEU A 126 -2.62 -8.16 -9.70
C LEU A 126 -3.32 -7.85 -8.38
N PHE A 127 -3.58 -8.87 -7.56
CA PHE A 127 -4.12 -8.69 -6.22
C PHE A 127 -3.15 -7.90 -5.32
N ILE A 128 -1.88 -8.33 -5.23
CA ILE A 128 -0.87 -7.65 -4.40
C ILE A 128 -0.66 -6.20 -4.85
N ASN A 129 -0.58 -5.94 -6.15
CA ASN A 129 -0.42 -4.58 -6.70
C ASN A 129 -1.68 -3.71 -6.49
N GLY A 130 -2.86 -4.32 -6.43
CA GLY A 130 -4.14 -3.64 -6.34
C GLY A 130 -4.64 -3.40 -4.91
N ALA A 131 -4.04 -4.04 -3.91
CA ALA A 131 -4.47 -3.98 -2.52
C ALA A 131 -3.76 -2.86 -1.74
N THR A 132 -4.52 -1.94 -1.16
CA THR A 132 -3.96 -0.79 -0.41
C THR A 132 -3.66 -1.08 1.05
N VAL A 133 -4.13 -2.22 1.56
CA VAL A 133 -4.13 -2.61 2.98
C VAL A 133 -3.05 -3.65 3.34
N LEU A 134 -2.26 -4.10 2.36
CA LEU A 134 -1.17 -5.05 2.61
C LEU A 134 0.01 -4.33 3.27
N ARG A 135 0.59 -4.94 4.31
CA ARG A 135 1.80 -4.42 4.95
C ARG A 135 3.00 -4.64 4.03
N ALA A 136 3.80 -3.60 3.85
CA ALA A 136 4.93 -3.64 2.92
C ALA A 136 6.02 -4.65 3.33
N ASP A 137 6.17 -4.92 4.63
CA ASP A 137 7.05 -5.98 5.14
C ASP A 137 6.54 -7.37 4.74
N ALA A 138 5.25 -7.65 4.94
CA ALA A 138 4.62 -8.90 4.54
C ALA A 138 4.70 -9.14 3.02
N VAL A 139 4.48 -8.10 2.21
CA VAL A 139 4.63 -8.16 0.75
C VAL A 139 6.07 -8.52 0.37
N ARG A 140 7.06 -7.82 0.94
CA ARG A 140 8.48 -8.08 0.66
C ARG A 140 8.86 -9.52 1.03
N ASP A 141 8.42 -10.00 2.20
CA ASP A 141 8.75 -11.34 2.68
C ASP A 141 8.13 -12.42 1.78
N TYR A 142 6.90 -12.20 1.28
CA TYR A 142 6.27 -13.08 0.29
C TYR A 142 7.03 -13.10 -1.05
N LEU A 143 7.38 -11.92 -1.58
CA LEU A 143 8.08 -11.77 -2.86
C LEU A 143 9.49 -12.36 -2.82
N LYS A 144 10.14 -12.38 -1.65
CA LYS A 144 11.44 -13.03 -1.45
C LYS A 144 11.37 -14.53 -1.72
N GLU A 145 10.26 -15.17 -1.34
CA GLU A 145 10.06 -16.62 -1.51
C GLU A 145 9.43 -16.95 -2.87
N ARG A 146 8.58 -16.08 -3.41
CA ARG A 146 7.90 -16.23 -4.70
C ARG A 146 8.48 -15.31 -5.77
N ARG A 147 9.66 -15.68 -6.29
CA ARG A 147 10.37 -14.92 -7.34
C ARG A 147 9.58 -14.81 -8.65
N ASP A 148 8.74 -15.79 -8.96
CA ASP A 148 7.82 -15.77 -10.10
C ASP A 148 6.80 -14.62 -10.02
N VAL A 149 6.23 -14.39 -8.82
CA VAL A 149 5.32 -13.28 -8.55
C VAL A 149 6.05 -11.94 -8.56
N LEU A 150 7.28 -11.90 -8.03
CA LEU A 150 8.13 -10.71 -8.08
C LEU A 150 8.43 -10.30 -9.53
N ASP A 151 8.85 -11.22 -10.39
CA ASP A 151 9.15 -10.96 -11.79
C ASP A 151 7.94 -10.37 -12.52
N GLU A 152 6.74 -10.96 -12.31
CA GLU A 152 5.51 -10.44 -12.91
C GLU A 152 5.12 -9.08 -12.32
N LEU A 153 5.31 -8.86 -11.01
CA LEU A 153 5.02 -7.56 -10.38
C LEU A 153 5.86 -6.44 -11.01
N VAL A 154 7.15 -6.70 -11.25
CA VAL A 154 8.04 -5.77 -11.93
C VAL A 154 7.66 -5.61 -13.40
N SER A 155 7.18 -6.68 -14.05
CA SER A 155 6.72 -6.66 -15.45
C SER A 155 5.49 -5.78 -15.68
N LEU A 156 4.66 -5.54 -14.65
CA LEU A 156 3.51 -4.65 -14.73
C LEU A 156 3.88 -3.15 -14.67
N GLN A 157 5.07 -2.80 -14.18
CA GLN A 157 5.44 -1.39 -13.99
C GLN A 157 5.94 -0.74 -15.27
N SER A 158 5.51 0.50 -15.55
CA SER A 158 6.03 1.30 -16.66
C SER A 158 6.98 2.39 -16.17
N TYR A 159 8.18 2.43 -16.76
CA TYR A 159 9.21 3.45 -16.54
C TYR A 159 9.54 4.24 -17.82
N THR A 160 8.63 4.21 -18.79
CA THR A 160 8.83 4.83 -20.11
C THR A 160 9.04 6.34 -19.96
N GLY A 161 10.16 6.86 -20.44
CA GLY A 161 10.49 8.28 -20.40
C GLY A 161 10.84 8.82 -19.00
N MET A 162 10.95 7.97 -17.99
CA MET A 162 11.33 8.38 -16.64
C MET A 162 12.85 8.46 -16.50
N PHE A 163 13.34 9.46 -15.78
CA PHE A 163 14.76 9.53 -15.43
C PHE A 163 15.12 8.42 -14.43
N LEU A 164 16.36 7.90 -14.51
CA LEU A 164 16.76 6.68 -13.77
C LEU A 164 16.50 6.77 -12.25
N PRO A 165 16.90 7.84 -11.52
CA PRO A 165 16.61 7.98 -10.10
C PRO A 165 15.11 8.07 -9.79
N GLU A 166 14.31 8.65 -10.67
CA GLU A 166 12.86 8.76 -10.51
C GLU A 166 12.18 7.39 -10.67
N ALA A 167 12.57 6.63 -11.69
CA ALA A 167 12.13 5.26 -11.88
C ALA A 167 12.52 4.37 -10.70
N LEU A 168 13.73 4.55 -10.15
CA LEU A 168 14.24 3.78 -9.02
C LEU A 168 13.47 4.09 -7.72
N ARG A 169 13.10 5.35 -7.47
CA ARG A 169 12.22 5.72 -6.34
C ARG A 169 10.84 5.08 -6.47
N LYS A 170 10.23 5.18 -7.65
CA LYS A 170 8.92 4.56 -7.95
C LYS A 170 8.96 3.04 -7.73
N PHE A 171 10.07 2.39 -8.07
CA PHE A 171 10.27 0.96 -7.83
C PHE A 171 10.31 0.62 -6.33
N PHE A 172 11.04 1.39 -5.52
CA PHE A 172 11.10 1.18 -4.07
C PHE A 172 9.84 1.63 -3.30
N ASP A 173 9.00 2.47 -3.91
CA ASP A 173 7.67 2.78 -3.37
C ASP A 173 6.71 1.59 -3.46
N LEU A 174 6.87 0.77 -4.51
CA LEU A 174 6.13 -0.46 -4.75
C LEU A 174 6.66 -1.61 -3.88
N ILE A 175 7.97 -1.84 -3.92
CA ILE A 175 8.62 -2.94 -3.19
C ILE A 175 9.57 -2.33 -2.16
N GLN A 176 9.23 -2.48 -0.88
CA GLN A 176 10.05 -1.91 0.18
C GLN A 176 11.47 -2.52 0.13
N PRO A 177 12.52 -1.68 0.15
CA PRO A 177 13.90 -2.16 0.24
C PRO A 177 14.10 -2.99 1.52
N PRO A 178 15.04 -3.95 1.53
CA PRO A 178 15.45 -4.60 2.77
C PRO A 178 16.10 -3.59 3.73
N GLU A 179 16.01 -3.85 5.03
CA GLU A 179 16.58 -2.96 6.07
C GLU A 179 18.12 -2.84 5.96
N ALA A 180 18.77 -3.88 5.46
CA ALA A 180 20.20 -3.93 5.22
C ALA A 180 20.50 -4.47 3.82
N ARG A 181 21.65 -4.08 3.27
CA ARG A 181 22.14 -4.61 1.99
C ARG A 181 22.31 -6.12 2.09
N ASN A 182 21.70 -6.85 1.16
CA ASN A 182 21.74 -8.30 1.08
C ASN A 182 21.51 -8.75 -0.38
N GLU A 183 21.65 -10.05 -0.64
CA GLU A 183 21.45 -10.66 -1.98
C GLU A 183 20.06 -10.36 -2.57
N TYR A 184 19.04 -10.18 -1.71
CA TYR A 184 17.69 -9.84 -2.17
C TYR A 184 17.65 -8.44 -2.79
N LEU A 185 18.38 -7.46 -2.25
CA LEU A 185 18.51 -6.14 -2.87
C LEU A 185 19.15 -6.24 -4.26
N ASP A 186 20.20 -7.05 -4.41
CA ASP A 186 20.86 -7.24 -5.70
C ASP A 186 19.89 -7.85 -6.73
N THR A 187 19.09 -8.85 -6.31
CA THR A 187 18.03 -9.43 -7.15
C THR A 187 17.00 -8.38 -7.60
N LEU A 188 16.56 -7.50 -6.68
CA LEU A 188 15.63 -6.42 -7.00
C LEU A 188 16.21 -5.45 -8.04
N LEU A 189 17.47 -5.08 -7.89
CA LEU A 189 18.15 -4.15 -8.80
C LEU A 189 18.37 -4.77 -10.19
N GLU A 190 18.64 -6.06 -10.29
CA GLU A 190 18.76 -6.78 -11.56
C GLU A 190 17.42 -6.83 -12.30
N LEU A 191 16.33 -7.12 -11.60
CA LEU A 191 14.99 -7.10 -12.19
C LEU A 191 14.59 -5.69 -12.64
N PHE A 192 14.91 -4.69 -11.81
CA PHE A 192 14.69 -3.30 -12.14
C PHE A 192 15.48 -2.87 -13.38
N SER A 193 16.77 -3.17 -13.46
CA SER A 193 17.62 -2.76 -14.59
C SER A 193 17.12 -3.37 -15.91
N ARG A 194 16.79 -4.67 -15.91
CA ARG A 194 16.16 -5.36 -17.05
C ARG A 194 14.86 -4.69 -17.47
N ARG A 195 14.00 -4.35 -16.50
CA ARG A 195 12.70 -3.71 -16.79
C ARG A 195 12.86 -2.28 -17.29
N TYR A 196 13.75 -1.50 -16.70
CA TYR A 196 14.00 -0.11 -17.07
C TYR A 196 14.45 -0.01 -18.53
N LEU A 197 15.38 -0.85 -18.98
CA LEU A 197 15.82 -0.90 -20.37
C LEU A 197 14.71 -1.36 -21.32
N ARG A 198 13.89 -2.34 -20.92
CA ARG A 198 12.74 -2.77 -21.72
C ARG A 198 11.70 -1.66 -21.91
N CYS A 199 11.52 -0.79 -20.92
CA CYS A 199 10.66 0.39 -21.03
C CYS A 199 11.30 1.54 -21.82
N ASN A 200 12.63 1.57 -21.94
CA ASN A 200 13.38 2.66 -22.56
C ASN A 200 14.36 2.09 -23.62
N PRO A 201 13.86 1.57 -24.75
CA PRO A 201 14.70 0.91 -25.76
C PRO A 201 15.69 1.86 -26.46
N GLY A 202 15.48 3.18 -26.38
CA GLY A 202 16.43 4.19 -26.87
C GLY A 202 17.56 4.52 -25.89
N CYS A 203 17.60 3.89 -24.71
CA CYS A 203 18.68 4.08 -23.74
C CYS A 203 19.91 3.29 -24.18
N GLU A 204 21.03 3.98 -24.44
CA GLU A 204 22.29 3.35 -24.88
C GLU A 204 23.06 2.62 -23.76
N LEU A 205 22.48 2.50 -22.55
CA LEU A 205 23.10 1.87 -21.40
C LEU A 205 22.92 0.35 -21.44
N SER A 206 23.95 -0.40 -21.04
CA SER A 206 23.82 -1.85 -20.83
C SER A 206 23.11 -2.16 -19.50
N GLN A 207 22.58 -3.37 -19.35
CA GLN A 207 21.94 -3.80 -18.10
C GLN A 207 22.88 -3.70 -16.90
N ASP A 208 24.15 -4.10 -17.09
CA ASP A 208 25.19 -4.03 -16.05
C ASP A 208 25.48 -2.58 -15.66
N THR A 209 25.52 -1.69 -16.65
CA THR A 209 25.72 -0.26 -16.45
C THR A 209 24.59 0.33 -15.59
N VAL A 210 23.33 0.01 -15.90
CA VAL A 210 22.16 0.46 -15.12
C VAL A 210 22.20 -0.13 -13.71
N PHE A 211 22.54 -1.41 -13.56
CA PHE A 211 22.67 -2.07 -12.26
C PHE A 211 23.72 -1.39 -11.37
N ILE A 212 24.90 -1.08 -11.91
CA ILE A 212 25.97 -0.39 -11.19
C ILE A 212 25.53 1.02 -10.81
N LEU A 213 24.91 1.77 -11.74
CA LEU A 213 24.38 3.10 -11.45
C LEU A 213 23.33 3.06 -10.32
N CYS A 214 22.41 2.10 -10.33
CA CYS A 214 21.41 1.97 -9.26
C CYS A 214 22.05 1.68 -7.90
N ASN A 215 23.05 0.79 -7.85
CA ASN A 215 23.82 0.54 -6.63
C ASN A 215 24.51 1.81 -6.12
N SER A 216 25.15 2.56 -7.01
CA SER A 216 25.84 3.79 -6.64
C SER A 216 24.88 4.90 -6.21
N LEU A 217 23.71 5.01 -6.84
CA LEU A 217 22.65 5.93 -6.43
C LEU A 217 22.13 5.61 -5.03
N LEU A 218 21.92 4.33 -4.69
CA LEU A 218 21.52 3.91 -3.36
C LEU A 218 22.57 4.29 -2.31
N LEU A 219 23.84 3.97 -2.57
CA LEU A 219 24.95 4.32 -1.67
C LEU A 219 25.08 5.84 -1.49
N LEU A 220 25.00 6.61 -2.57
CA LEU A 220 25.00 8.07 -2.52
C LEU A 220 23.81 8.59 -1.70
N SER A 221 22.62 8.02 -1.87
CA SER A 221 21.42 8.47 -1.16
C SER A 221 21.53 8.27 0.36
N VAL A 222 22.13 7.15 0.79
CA VAL A 222 22.42 6.86 2.20
C VAL A 222 23.52 7.79 2.72
N ASP A 223 24.58 8.00 1.94
CA ASP A 223 25.69 8.88 2.29
C ASP A 223 25.20 10.32 2.54
N LEU A 224 24.43 10.88 1.61
CA LEU A 224 23.89 12.24 1.70
C LEU A 224 22.87 12.39 2.84
N SER A 225 22.00 11.40 3.07
CA SER A 225 20.92 11.51 4.06
C SER A 225 21.34 11.16 5.49
N SER A 226 22.38 10.34 5.69
CA SER A 226 22.74 9.83 7.02
C SER A 226 23.44 10.90 7.89
N PRO A 227 22.93 11.25 9.08
CA PRO A 227 23.58 12.21 9.97
C PRO A 227 24.93 11.69 10.52
N LYS A 228 25.21 10.38 10.40
CA LYS A 228 26.46 9.76 10.84
C LYS A 228 27.64 10.11 9.93
N VAL A 229 27.36 10.43 8.67
CA VAL A 229 28.40 10.80 7.70
C VAL A 229 28.69 12.29 7.84
N LYS A 230 29.89 12.62 8.32
CA LYS A 230 30.34 14.02 8.47
C LYS A 230 30.80 14.61 7.14
N ASN A 231 31.55 13.84 6.37
CA ASN A 231 32.09 14.26 5.07
C ASN A 231 31.27 13.59 3.97
N LYS A 232 30.35 14.35 3.38
CA LYS A 232 29.46 13.89 2.32
C LYS A 232 30.21 13.80 1.00
N MET A 233 29.92 12.77 0.21
CA MET A 233 30.49 12.61 -1.12
C MET A 233 30.08 13.79 -2.01
N THR A 234 31.08 14.47 -2.58
CA THR A 234 30.87 15.59 -3.50
C THR A 234 30.52 15.08 -4.90
N LYS A 235 29.88 15.94 -5.72
CA LYS A 235 29.59 15.64 -7.13
C LYS A 235 30.83 15.19 -7.91
N ARG A 236 31.97 15.85 -7.66
CA ARG A 236 33.25 15.54 -8.32
C ARG A 236 33.76 14.14 -7.95
N GLU A 237 33.65 13.76 -6.68
CA GLU A 237 34.04 12.43 -6.21
C GLU A 237 33.12 11.34 -6.78
N PHE A 238 31.80 11.58 -6.79
CA PHE A 238 30.84 10.63 -7.37
C PHE A 238 31.12 10.36 -8.85
N ILE A 239 31.34 11.42 -9.64
CA ILE A 239 31.72 11.30 -11.06
C ILE A 239 33.03 10.53 -11.20
N LYS A 240 34.04 10.84 -10.38
CA LYS A 240 35.34 10.15 -10.42
C LYS A 240 35.20 8.65 -10.14
N ASN A 241 34.37 8.27 -9.16
CA ASN A 241 34.14 6.88 -8.77
C ASN A 241 33.46 6.06 -9.89
N LEU A 242 32.56 6.68 -10.65
CA LEU A 242 31.80 6.01 -11.70
C LEU A 242 32.49 5.98 -13.07
N ARG A 243 33.34 6.97 -13.37
CA ARG A 243 34.02 7.08 -14.67
C ARG A 243 34.78 5.82 -15.08
N GLY A 244 35.41 5.10 -14.13
CA GLY A 244 36.20 3.91 -14.44
C GLY A 244 35.39 2.61 -14.59
N VAL A 245 34.08 2.66 -14.31
CA VAL A 245 33.21 1.46 -14.24
C VAL A 245 32.08 1.54 -15.26
N VAL A 246 31.63 2.74 -15.60
CA VAL A 246 30.40 3.01 -16.35
C VAL A 246 30.72 3.65 -17.71
N HIS A 247 31.42 2.92 -18.59
CA HIS A 247 31.66 3.32 -19.98
C HIS A 247 30.54 2.77 -20.89
N PRO A 248 29.96 3.55 -21.83
CA PRO A 248 30.34 4.87 -22.34
C PRO A 248 29.51 6.07 -21.79
N THR A 249 29.10 6.05 -20.52
CA THR A 249 28.16 7.06 -20.00
C THR A 249 28.80 8.46 -19.92
N SER A 250 28.07 9.51 -20.32
CA SER A 250 28.57 10.88 -20.29
C SER A 250 28.75 11.40 -18.85
N VAL A 251 29.72 12.29 -18.69
CA VAL A 251 30.04 12.93 -17.40
C VAL A 251 28.87 13.78 -16.91
N ASP A 252 28.21 14.46 -17.83
CA ASP A 252 27.07 15.34 -17.54
C ASP A 252 25.91 14.51 -17.00
N PHE A 253 25.60 13.37 -17.63
CA PHE A 253 24.56 12.45 -17.15
C PHE A 253 24.83 11.95 -15.73
N ILE A 254 26.08 11.54 -15.42
CA ILE A 254 26.45 11.13 -14.06
C ILE A 254 26.33 12.30 -13.07
N GLY A 255 26.63 13.51 -13.54
CA GLY A 255 26.41 14.73 -12.77
C GLY A 255 24.94 14.99 -12.47
N ASP A 256 24.06 14.83 -13.45
CA ASP A 256 22.61 15.03 -13.32
C ASP A 256 22.00 14.00 -12.36
N LEU A 257 22.50 12.76 -12.38
CA LEU A 257 22.15 11.72 -11.40
C LEU A 257 22.46 12.19 -9.96
N TYR A 258 23.63 12.79 -9.74
CA TYR A 258 24.00 13.31 -8.41
C TYR A 258 23.08 14.45 -7.99
N ASP A 259 22.83 15.40 -8.88
CA ASP A 259 22.01 16.59 -8.58
C ASP A 259 20.58 16.18 -8.22
N ASP A 260 19.99 15.19 -8.90
CA ASP A 260 18.66 14.67 -8.55
C ASP A 260 18.63 14.08 -7.13
N ILE A 261 19.62 13.27 -6.73
CA ILE A 261 19.67 12.72 -5.36
C ILE A 261 19.89 13.84 -4.33
N TYR A 262 20.76 14.80 -4.64
CA TYR A 262 21.05 15.93 -3.77
C TYR A 262 19.80 16.80 -3.53
N LEU A 263 19.01 17.06 -4.58
CA LEU A 263 17.83 17.92 -4.51
C LEU A 263 16.58 17.22 -3.98
N ARG A 264 16.30 15.99 -4.42
CA ARG A 264 15.06 15.25 -4.08
C ARG A 264 15.24 14.32 -2.88
N GLY A 265 16.47 14.01 -2.49
CA GLY A 265 16.79 13.20 -1.32
C GLY A 265 16.75 11.69 -1.57
N HIS A 266 16.56 10.95 -0.47
CA HIS A 266 16.80 9.51 -0.37
C HIS A 266 15.99 8.68 -1.38
N VAL A 267 16.62 7.67 -1.99
CA VAL A 267 16.01 6.87 -3.07
C VAL A 267 15.09 5.77 -2.54
N ALA A 268 15.50 5.12 -1.46
CA ALA A 268 14.85 3.93 -0.92
C ALA A 268 14.51 4.15 0.56
N VAL A 269 13.56 5.06 0.84
CA VAL A 269 13.17 5.37 2.22
C VAL A 269 12.44 4.15 2.80
N PRO A 270 12.93 3.53 3.88
CA PRO A 270 12.13 2.56 4.59
C PRO A 270 10.89 3.29 5.08
N LYS A 271 9.70 2.89 4.61
CA LYS A 271 8.45 3.38 5.18
C LYS A 271 8.53 3.03 6.67
N SER A 272 8.63 4.06 7.51
CA SER A 272 8.74 3.90 8.96
C SER A 272 7.68 2.89 9.39
N LYS A 273 8.07 1.90 10.23
CA LYS A 273 7.10 1.04 10.90
C LYS A 273 6.02 1.99 11.38
N CYS A 274 4.81 1.88 10.83
CA CYS A 274 3.69 2.63 11.36
C CYS A 274 3.73 2.30 12.86
N LEU A 275 4.05 3.29 13.71
CA LEU A 275 4.06 3.09 15.15
C LEU A 275 2.70 2.47 15.44
N GLN A 276 2.72 1.27 16.03
CA GLN A 276 1.53 0.46 16.28
C GLN A 276 0.37 1.36 16.73
N SER A 277 -0.57 1.67 15.82
CA SER A 277 -1.88 2.13 16.23
C SER A 277 -2.74 0.87 16.28
N GLN A 278 -2.67 0.22 17.45
CA GLN A 278 -3.56 -0.84 17.88
C GLN A 278 -3.50 -2.09 16.98
N THR A 279 -2.68 -3.06 17.40
CA THR A 279 -3.23 -4.41 17.47
C THR A 279 -4.48 -4.33 18.34
N PHE A 280 -5.61 -3.96 17.76
CA PHE A 280 -6.86 -4.47 18.27
C PHE A 280 -6.70 -5.98 18.30
N PRO A 281 -7.20 -6.66 19.34
CA PRO A 281 -7.23 -8.12 19.33
C PRO A 281 -7.82 -8.58 17.99
N CYS A 282 -7.53 -9.82 17.59
CA CYS A 282 -8.03 -10.48 16.37
C CYS A 282 -9.58 -10.58 16.26
N VAL A 283 -10.29 -9.72 16.99
CA VAL A 283 -11.72 -9.53 17.07
C VAL A 283 -12.01 -8.16 16.47
N ARG A 284 -12.44 -8.15 15.21
CA ARG A 284 -13.07 -6.97 14.63
C ARG A 284 -14.50 -6.88 15.20
N PRO A 285 -15.12 -5.69 15.20
CA PRO A 285 -16.49 -5.51 15.70
C PRO A 285 -17.57 -6.37 15.00
N TYR A 286 -17.23 -7.13 13.94
CA TYR A 286 -18.16 -8.03 13.22
C TYR A 286 -17.79 -9.51 13.26
N GLY A 287 -16.85 -9.91 14.11
CA GLY A 287 -16.57 -11.33 14.32
C GLY A 287 -15.08 -11.64 14.54
N ASN A 288 -14.86 -12.85 15.04
CA ASN A 288 -13.53 -13.41 15.30
C ASN A 288 -12.87 -13.85 13.99
N ILE A 289 -11.59 -13.49 13.82
CA ILE A 289 -10.77 -13.78 12.63
C ILE A 289 -10.41 -15.27 12.48
N PHE A 290 -10.73 -16.10 13.47
CA PHE A 290 -10.53 -17.54 13.38
C PHE A 290 -11.82 -18.24 13.78
N LEU A 291 -12.52 -18.80 12.78
CA LEU A 291 -13.36 -19.96 13.04
C LEU A 291 -12.42 -21.04 13.60
N THR A 292 -12.56 -21.28 14.90
CA THR A 292 -12.00 -22.44 15.60
C THR A 292 -12.26 -23.68 14.76
N VAL A 293 -11.19 -24.36 14.34
CA VAL A 293 -11.24 -25.77 13.98
C VAL A 293 -11.48 -26.57 15.24
#